data_AF-A0A949JDT1-F1
#
_entry.id   AF-A0A949JDT1-F1
#
_cell.length_a   1.000
_cell.length_b   1.000
_cell.length_c   1.000
_cell.angle_alpha   90.00
_cell.angle_beta   90.00
_cell.angle_gamma   90.00
#
_symmetry.space_group_name_H-M   'P 1'
#
loop_
_entity.id
_entity.type
_entity.pdbx_description
1 polymer ?
#
loop_
_entity_poly.entity_id
_entity_poly.type
_entity_poly.pdbx_seq_one_letter_code
_entity_poly.pdbx_strand_id
1 'polypeptide(L)' 'MSDVKWQKSSYSSEGNNCMELGRSRTSDEVHVRESEDPGTVLHSSPARIAGLLDAVRDGRLEL' A
#
# COMPACT_ATOMS: atom_id res chain seq x y z
N MET A 1 -6.21 16.31 10.24
CA MET A 1 -6.30 15.04 9.49
C MET A 1 -5.16 15.06 8.49
N SER A 2 -4.18 14.16 8.61
CA SER A 2 -3.13 14.00 7.61
C SER A 2 -3.78 13.76 6.24
N ASP A 3 -3.58 14.67 5.29
CA ASP A 3 -4.17 14.57 3.95
C ASP A 3 -3.42 13.49 3.16
N VAL A 4 -3.73 12.23 3.45
CA VAL A 4 -3.20 11.08 2.74
C VAL A 4 -4.08 10.85 1.52
N LYS A 5 -3.49 10.99 0.32
CA LYS A 5 -4.18 10.69 -0.93
C LYS A 5 -4.11 9.19 -1.19
N TRP A 6 -5.19 8.50 -0.90
CA TRP A 6 -5.34 7.06 -1.13
C TRP A 6 -5.59 6.75 -2.61
N GLN A 7 -4.97 5.67 -3.09
CA GLN A 7 -5.14 5.11 -4.42
C GLN A 7 -5.38 3.61 -4.30
N LYS A 8 -6.58 3.18 -4.71
CA LYS A 8 -6.97 1.77 -4.82
C LYS A 8 -6.31 1.13 -6.04
N SER A 9 -5.75 -0.06 -5.88
CA SER A 9 -5.13 -0.81 -6.99
C SER A 9 -6.13 -1.04 -8.14
N SER A 10 -5.69 -0.87 -9.39
CA SER A 10 -6.50 -1.16 -10.59
C SER A 10 -6.80 -2.64 -10.77
N TYR A 11 -6.09 -3.53 -10.06
CA TYR A 11 -6.35 -4.97 -10.05
C TYR A 11 -7.41 -5.37 -9.03
N SER A 12 -7.94 -4.41 -8.28
CA SER A 12 -9.02 -4.63 -7.34
C SER A 12 -10.36 -4.72 -8.10
N SER A 13 -10.98 -5.89 -8.09
CA SER A 13 -12.34 -6.08 -8.62
C SER A 13 -13.40 -5.42 -7.71
N GLU A 14 -14.66 -5.56 -8.08
CA GLU A 14 -15.77 -5.22 -7.18
C GLU A 14 -15.73 -6.14 -5.94
N GLY A 15 -15.83 -5.55 -4.74
CA GLY A 15 -15.81 -6.26 -3.46
C GLY A 15 -14.89 -5.64 -2.39
N ASN A 16 -14.80 -6.35 -1.27
CA ASN A 16 -13.85 -6.11 -0.18
C ASN A 16 -12.59 -6.97 -0.41
N ASN A 17 -11.47 -6.70 0.28
CA ASN A 17 -10.11 -7.24 0.05
C ASN A 17 -9.25 -6.49 -0.99
N CYS A 18 -9.45 -5.19 -1.12
CA CYS A 18 -8.66 -4.36 -2.03
C CYS A 18 -7.51 -3.70 -1.28
N MET A 19 -6.28 -3.82 -1.79
CA MET A 19 -5.15 -3.04 -1.26
C MET A 19 -5.17 -1.60 -1.78
N GLU A 20 -4.87 -0.66 -0.89
CA GLU A 20 -4.76 0.76 -1.17
C GLU A 20 -3.41 1.32 -0.70
N LEU A 21 -2.82 2.21 -1.50
CA LEU A 21 -1.60 2.94 -1.17
C LEU A 21 -1.91 4.41 -0.94
N GLY A 22 -1.30 5.00 0.08
CA GLY A 22 -1.47 6.41 0.43
C GLY A 22 -0.13 7.12 0.55
N ARG A 23 0.09 8.19 -0.22
CA ARG A 23 1.27 9.06 0.00
C ARG A 23 0.95 10.13 1.04
N SER A 24 1.84 10.28 2.01
CA SER A 24 1.82 11.44 2.89
C SER A 24 2.19 12.70 2.12
N ARG A 25 1.51 13.82 2.40
CA ARG A 25 1.89 15.13 1.85
C ARG A 25 2.99 15.84 2.63
N THR A 26 3.22 15.42 3.87
CA THR A 26 4.09 16.12 4.82
C THR A 26 5.34 15.31 5.20
N SER A 27 5.39 14.04 4.82
CA SER A 27 6.52 13.13 5.06
C SER A 27 6.77 12.27 3.83
N ASP A 28 7.97 11.70 3.71
CA ASP A 28 8.32 10.73 2.66
C ASP A 28 7.85 9.31 3.03
N GLU A 29 6.62 9.21 3.52
CA GLU A 29 6.01 7.95 3.94
C GLU A 29 4.98 7.47 2.92
N VAL A 30 4.94 6.15 2.77
CA VAL A 30 3.88 5.43 2.07
C VAL A 30 3.10 4.63 3.09
N HIS A 31 1.80 4.84 3.09
CA HIS A 31 0.86 4.09 3.88
C HIS A 31 0.25 2.97 3.04
N VAL A 32 0.04 1.81 3.65
CA VAL A 32 -0.65 0.68 3.04
C VAL A 32 -1.82 0.32 3.94
N ARG A 33 -2.97 0.05 3.35
CA ARG A 33 -4.13 -0.50 4.08
C ARG A 33 -4.94 -1.41 3.17
N GLU A 34 -5.82 -2.17 3.78
CA GLU A 34 -6.83 -2.95 3.08
C GLU A 34 -8.21 -2.30 3.20
N SER A 35 -9.03 -2.47 2.17
CA SER A 35 -10.37 -1.88 2.15
C SER A 35 -11.32 -2.52 3.17
N GLU A 36 -11.08 -3.77 3.56
CA GLU A 36 -11.91 -4.49 4.55
C GLU A 36 -11.65 -4.00 5.98
N ASP A 37 -10.43 -3.54 6.28
CA ASP A 37 -10.07 -2.96 7.57
C ASP A 37 -9.28 -1.64 7.40
N PRO A 38 -9.94 -0.53 6.98
CA PRO A 38 -9.27 0.71 6.62
C PRO A 38 -8.66 1.46 7.82
N GLY A 39 -8.94 1.01 9.04
CA GLY A 39 -8.36 1.55 10.27
C GLY A 39 -6.95 1.04 10.57
N THR A 40 -6.59 -0.13 10.04
CA THR A 40 -5.23 -0.68 10.17
C THR A 40 -4.36 -0.15 9.04
N VAL A 41 -3.46 0.77 9.38
CA VAL A 41 -2.56 1.41 8.42
C VAL A 41 -1.12 1.02 8.71
N LEU A 42 -0.46 0.42 7.73
CA LEU A 42 0.95 0.09 7.80
C LEU A 42 1.78 1.25 7.24
N HIS A 43 2.73 1.74 8.03
CA HIS A 43 3.63 2.83 7.67
C HIS A 43 4.92 2.28 7.06
N SER A 44 5.29 2.79 5.90
CA SER A 44 6.45 2.34 5.13
C SER A 44 7.12 3.52 4.42
N SER A 45 8.22 3.23 3.73
CA SER A 45 8.91 4.19 2.86
C SER A 45 8.75 3.80 1.40
N PRO A 46 8.87 4.76 0.45
CA PRO A 46 8.88 4.46 -0.97
C PRO A 46 9.90 3.37 -1.35
N ALA A 47 11.10 3.42 -0.76
CA ALA A 47 12.17 2.46 -1.02
C ALA A 47 11.80 1.03 -0.58
N ARG A 48 11.16 0.87 0.59
CA ARG A 48 10.74 -0.44 1.08
C ARG A 48 9.61 -1.02 0.22
N ILE A 49 8.66 -0.19 -0.20
CA ILE A 49 7.60 -0.62 -1.12
C ILE A 49 8.18 -1.02 -2.49
N ALA A 50 9.11 -0.25 -3.04
CA ALA A 50 9.78 -0.60 -4.29
C ALA A 50 10.53 -1.94 -4.17
N GLY A 51 11.29 -2.14 -3.10
CA GLY A 51 11.99 -3.41 -2.85
C GLY A 51 11.04 -4.61 -2.66
N LEU A 52 9.89 -4.41 -2.02
CA LEU A 52 8.86 -5.44 -1.91
C LEU A 52 8.32 -5.84 -3.29
N LEU A 53 7.94 -4.85 -4.12
CA LEU A 53 7.40 -5.11 -5.47
C LEU A 53 8.42 -5.81 -6.37
N ASP A 54 9.69 -5.44 -6.26
CA ASP A 54 10.81 -6.07 -6.95
C ASP A 54 10.98 -7.54 -6.50
N ALA A 55 10.93 -7.80 -5.19
CA ALA A 55 11.00 -9.15 -4.64
C ALA A 55 9.81 -10.03 -5.06
N VAL A 56 8.59 -9.49 -5.09
CA VAL A 56 7.39 -10.19 -5.61
C VAL A 56 7.58 -10.53 -7.08
N ARG A 57 8.02 -9.56 -7.90
CA ARG A 57 8.21 -9.73 -9.35
C ARG A 57 9.21 -10.85 -9.66
N ASP A 58 10.29 -10.92 -8.90
CA ASP A 58 11.33 -11.92 -9.08
C ASP A 58 11.00 -13.28 -8.46
N GLY A 59 9.85 -13.41 -7.78
CA GLY A 59 9.49 -14.63 -7.05
C GLY A 59 10.39 -14.92 -5.86
N ARG A 60 10.99 -13.88 -5.26
CA ARG A 60 11.93 -13.99 -4.13
C ARG A 60 11.25 -14.05 -2.75
N LEU A 61 9.92 -13.98 -2.72
CA LEU A 61 9.15 -14.10 -1.48
C LEU A 61 8.50 -15.48 -1.44
N GLU A 62 8.94 -16.29 -0.49
CA GLU A 62 8.24 -17.52 -0.11
C GLU A 62 7.18 -17.11 0.94
N LEU A 63 5.91 -17.20 0.57
CA LEU A 63 4.76 -16.94 1.44
C LEU A 63 4.17 -18.26 1.96
#